data_AF-A0A3M7SIM5-F1
#
_entry.id   AF-A0A3M7SIM5-F1
#
_cell.length_a   1.000
_cell.length_b   1.000
_cell.length_c   1.000
_cell.angle_alpha   90.00
_cell.angle_beta   90.00
_cell.angle_gamma   90.00
#
_symmetry.space_group_name_H-M   'P 1'
#
loop_
_entity.id
_entity.type
_entity.pdbx_description
1 polymer ?
#
loop_
_entity_poly.entity_id
_entity_poly.type
_entity_poly.pdbx_seq_one_letter_code
_entity_poly.pdbx_strand_id
1 'polypeptide(L)'
;MEAGNTQNDDIFVSKVNRFIDEELSRIEQHVSTYDRRSRFLIFKEALNKIIEYAQIYRNLLIDIKKGYEYCIDVFENQNVNVKEKIDELLKYKSYPETISNLKKSKLEFLQKFDRTKFYTQELEQKLESIIEKNEKFRPKKNTNKFEFLIAKEKKESDQEENKKIVISGLSLDKTTDLVHLDFLLKEIEYKIKELSVAQAEKYSNKQQKKDLEVN
;
A
#
# COMPACT_ATOMS: atom_id res chain seq x y z
N MET A 1 44.87 36.72 -25.56
CA MET A 1 44.31 38.06 -25.85
C MET A 1 42.88 38.06 -25.32
N GLU A 2 42.66 38.39 -24.05
CA GLU A 2 41.31 38.50 -23.48
C GLU A 2 41.31 39.67 -22.49
N ALA A 3 41.24 40.88 -23.03
CA ALA A 3 41.10 42.11 -22.25
C ALA A 3 40.03 43.01 -22.90
N GLY A 4 38.95 42.39 -23.40
CA GLY A 4 37.96 43.04 -24.26
C GLY A 4 36.53 43.19 -23.70
N ASN A 5 36.20 42.61 -22.54
CA ASN A 5 34.81 42.61 -22.03
C ASN A 5 34.59 43.27 -20.65
N THR A 6 35.65 43.59 -19.90
CA THR A 6 35.52 44.07 -18.52
C THR A 6 34.72 45.37 -18.39
N GLN A 7 34.86 46.32 -19.32
CA GLN A 7 34.07 47.56 -19.29
C GLN A 7 32.57 47.31 -19.50
N ASN A 8 32.19 46.35 -20.34
CA ASN A 8 30.78 46.02 -20.57
C ASN A 8 30.19 45.27 -19.37
N ASP A 9 30.99 44.41 -18.74
CA ASP A 9 30.63 43.72 -17.50
C ASP A 9 30.39 44.73 -16.37
N ASP A 10 31.30 45.70 -16.19
CA ASP A 10 31.19 46.75 -15.16
C ASP A 10 29.96 47.64 -15.37
N ILE A 11 29.65 48.00 -16.62
CA ILE A 11 28.44 48.76 -16.97
C ILE A 11 27.19 47.94 -16.66
N PHE A 12 27.20 46.64 -16.98
CA PHE A 12 26.08 45.75 -16.71
C PHE A 12 25.85 45.58 -15.20
N VAL A 13 26.91 45.31 -14.42
CA VAL A 13 26.83 45.20 -12.96
C VAL A 13 26.30 46.49 -12.34
N SER A 14 26.80 47.65 -12.79
CA SER A 14 26.31 48.95 -12.32
C SER A 14 24.81 49.16 -12.62
N LYS A 15 24.32 48.72 -13.77
CA LYS A 15 22.88 48.78 -14.12
C LYS A 15 22.04 47.86 -13.23
N VAL A 16 22.53 46.65 -12.93
CA VAL A 16 21.83 45.70 -12.06
C VAL A 16 21.77 46.22 -10.63
N ASN A 17 22.88 46.72 -10.10
CA ASN A 17 22.93 47.30 -8.75
C ASN A 17 21.99 48.51 -8.64
N ARG A 18 22.04 49.42 -9.63
CA ARG A 18 21.13 50.56 -9.68
C ARG A 18 19.66 50.13 -9.70
N PHE A 19 19.32 49.09 -10.46
CA PHE A 19 17.96 48.54 -10.48
C PHE A 19 17.54 48.02 -9.09
N ILE A 20 18.42 47.27 -8.41
CA ILE A 20 18.15 46.75 -7.06
C ILE A 20 17.94 47.91 -6.09
N ASP A 21 18.82 48.91 -6.11
CA ASP A 21 18.77 50.05 -5.18
C ASP A 21 17.50 50.90 -5.39
N GLU A 22 17.11 51.14 -6.64
CA GLU A 22 15.88 51.87 -6.98
C GLU A 22 14.62 51.13 -6.49
N GLU A 23 14.52 49.82 -6.74
CA GLU A 23 13.35 49.02 -6.32
C GLU A 23 13.30 48.81 -4.80
N LEU A 24 14.45 48.60 -4.14
CA LEU A 24 14.50 48.50 -2.68
C LEU A 24 14.08 49.82 -2.03
N SER A 25 14.56 50.95 -2.55
CA SER A 25 14.20 52.28 -2.05
C SER A 25 12.69 52.54 -2.16
N ARG A 26 12.04 52.09 -3.24
CA ARG A 26 10.58 52.22 -3.41
C ARG A 26 9.81 51.42 -2.37
N ILE A 27 10.24 50.20 -2.06
CA ILE A 27 9.55 49.36 -1.07
C ILE A 27 9.75 49.91 0.35
N GLU A 28 10.96 50.34 0.68
CA GLU A 28 11.28 50.88 2.02
C GLU A 28 10.56 52.20 2.32
N GLN A 29 10.18 52.98 1.30
CA GLN A 29 9.36 54.18 1.46
C GLN A 29 7.89 53.88 1.80
N HIS A 30 7.38 52.69 1.45
CA HIS A 30 5.96 52.36 1.57
C HIS A 30 5.63 51.36 2.68
N VAL A 31 6.60 50.63 3.22
CA VAL A 31 6.36 49.59 4.23
C VAL A 31 7.35 49.72 5.38
N SER A 32 6.84 50.02 6.59
CA SER A 32 7.65 50.16 7.82
C SER A 32 8.22 48.83 8.35
N THR A 33 7.77 47.72 7.79
CA THR A 33 8.17 46.36 8.17
C THR A 33 8.81 45.63 7.00
N TYR A 34 9.98 45.09 7.27
CA TYR A 34 10.83 44.24 6.43
C TYR A 34 10.06 43.16 5.64
N ASP A 35 9.44 43.52 4.51
CA ASP A 35 8.73 42.58 3.66
C ASP A 35 9.73 41.73 2.87
N ARG A 36 10.05 40.57 3.46
CA ARG A 36 11.00 39.59 2.90
C ARG A 36 10.57 39.09 1.52
N ARG A 37 9.26 39.04 1.24
CA ARG A 37 8.73 38.47 -0.01
C ARG A 37 8.93 39.44 -1.17
N SER A 38 8.66 40.73 -0.95
CA SER A 38 8.88 41.74 -1.98
C SER A 38 10.38 41.95 -2.26
N ARG A 39 11.25 41.88 -1.23
CA ARG A 39 12.71 41.85 -1.43
C ARG A 39 13.16 40.64 -2.27
N PHE A 40 12.63 39.46 -1.96
CA PHE A 40 12.92 38.25 -2.72
C PHE A 40 12.56 38.39 -4.21
N LEU A 41 11.41 39.00 -4.53
CA LEU A 41 11.01 39.25 -5.92
C LEU A 41 12.03 40.12 -6.67
N ILE A 42 12.52 41.21 -6.06
CA ILE A 42 13.52 42.09 -6.68
C ILE A 42 14.80 41.32 -7.01
N PHE A 43 15.32 40.56 -6.04
CA PHE A 43 16.54 39.78 -6.26
C PHE A 43 16.35 38.66 -7.28
N LYS A 44 15.15 38.07 -7.35
CA LYS A 44 14.77 37.10 -8.37
C LYS A 44 14.76 37.73 -9.78
N GLU A 45 14.27 38.96 -9.92
CA GLU A 45 14.33 39.69 -11.19
C GLU A 45 15.74 40.13 -11.56
N ALA A 46 16.54 40.57 -10.59
CA ALA A 46 17.95 40.87 -10.81
C ALA A 46 18.72 39.63 -11.30
N LEU A 47 18.44 38.45 -10.71
CA LEU A 47 19.02 37.19 -11.16
C LEU A 47 18.61 36.83 -12.59
N ASN A 48 17.37 37.12 -13.00
CA ASN A 48 16.95 36.93 -14.41
C ASN A 48 17.79 37.78 -15.36
N LYS A 49 18.02 39.05 -15.02
CA LYS A 49 18.87 39.94 -15.83
C LYS A 49 20.30 39.41 -15.95
N ILE A 50 20.85 38.85 -14.86
CA ILE A 50 22.17 38.21 -14.85
C ILE A 50 22.18 36.95 -15.73
N ILE A 51 21.15 36.11 -15.66
CA ILE A 51 21.01 34.90 -16.49
C ILE A 51 20.94 35.25 -17.98
N GLU A 52 20.24 36.33 -18.34
CA GLU A 52 20.12 36.79 -19.72
C GLU A 52 21.45 37.32 -20.26
N TYR A 53 22.23 37.99 -19.43
CA TYR A 53 23.56 38.50 -19.78
C TYR A 53 24.61 37.38 -19.87
N ALA A 54 24.61 36.45 -18.91
CA ALA A 54 25.56 35.34 -18.81
C ALA A 54 25.16 34.14 -19.71
N GLN A 55 25.14 34.34 -21.03
CA GLN A 55 24.69 33.35 -22.01
C GLN A 55 25.40 31.99 -21.90
N ILE A 56 26.69 31.99 -21.56
CA ILE A 56 27.53 30.79 -21.43
C ILE A 56 27.10 29.92 -20.23
N TYR A 57 26.73 30.57 -19.13
CA TYR A 57 26.34 29.89 -17.88
C TYR A 57 24.82 29.84 -17.69
N ARG A 58 24.04 30.24 -18.70
CA ARG A 58 22.58 30.40 -18.63
C ARG A 58 21.88 29.17 -18.07
N ASN A 59 22.19 27.99 -18.61
CA ASN A 59 21.54 26.73 -18.18
C ASN A 59 21.88 26.39 -16.73
N LEU A 60 23.16 26.52 -16.34
CA LEU A 60 23.60 26.28 -14.96
C LEU A 60 22.92 27.22 -13.97
N LEU A 61 22.84 28.52 -14.30
CA LEU A 61 22.21 29.52 -13.45
C LEU A 61 20.69 29.32 -13.35
N ILE A 62 20.04 28.84 -14.42
CA ILE A 62 18.62 28.46 -14.41
C ILE A 62 18.39 27.28 -13.48
N ASP A 63 19.24 26.26 -13.53
CA ASP A 63 19.10 25.07 -12.68
C ASP A 63 19.35 25.39 -11.20
N ILE A 64 20.36 26.22 -10.91
CA ILE A 64 20.61 26.76 -9.57
C ILE A 64 19.39 27.55 -9.08
N LYS A 65 18.86 28.45 -9.90
CA LYS A 65 17.67 29.25 -9.58
C LYS A 65 16.47 28.35 -9.26
N LYS A 66 16.19 27.35 -10.10
CA LYS A 66 15.11 26.38 -9.88
C LYS A 66 15.29 25.61 -8.58
N GLY A 67 16.52 25.19 -8.26
CA GLY A 67 16.83 24.50 -7.01
C GLY A 67 16.51 25.36 -5.77
N TYR A 68 16.93 26.63 -5.78
CA TYR A 68 16.62 27.55 -4.69
C TYR A 68 15.12 27.87 -4.58
N GLU A 69 14.44 28.11 -5.69
CA GLU A 69 12.99 28.34 -5.70
C GLU A 69 12.23 27.14 -5.14
N TYR A 70 12.61 25.92 -5.53
CA TYR A 70 12.04 24.70 -4.99
C TYR A 70 12.25 24.58 -3.47
N CYS A 71 13.46 24.86 -2.97
CA CYS A 71 13.72 24.84 -1.53
C CYS A 71 12.84 25.85 -0.78
N ILE A 72 12.71 27.07 -1.30
CA ILE A 72 11.87 28.12 -0.69
C ILE A 72 10.41 27.66 -0.66
N ASP A 73 9.88 27.14 -1.75
CA ASP A 73 8.51 26.64 -1.84
C ASP A 73 8.25 25.50 -0.85
N VAL A 74 9.20 24.58 -0.70
CA VAL A 74 9.11 23.49 0.29
C VAL A 74 9.04 24.04 1.72
N PHE A 75 9.88 25.02 2.06
CA PHE A 75 9.86 25.63 3.39
C PHE A 75 8.59 26.46 3.65
N GLU A 76 8.11 27.23 2.68
CA GLU A 76 6.85 27.98 2.83
C GLU A 76 5.66 27.03 3.04
N ASN A 77 5.56 25.98 2.23
CA ASN A 77 4.48 24.99 2.32
C ASN A 77 4.54 24.14 3.60
N GLN A 78 5.74 23.79 4.08
CA GLN A 78 5.88 23.11 5.37
C GLN A 78 5.42 24.00 6.53
N ASN A 79 5.74 25.30 6.50
CA ASN A 79 5.33 26.23 7.55
C ASN A 79 3.82 26.49 7.56
N VAL A 80 3.15 26.51 6.40
CA VAL A 80 1.68 26.61 6.31
C VAL A 80 1.03 25.38 6.92
N ASN A 81 1.46 24.17 6.53
CA ASN A 81 0.94 22.92 7.08
C ASN A 81 1.14 22.80 8.60
N VAL A 82 2.25 23.32 9.13
CA VAL A 82 2.51 23.33 10.58
C VAL A 82 1.60 24.32 11.29
N LYS A 83 1.39 25.52 10.74
CA LYS A 83 0.45 26.50 11.31
C LYS A 83 -0.98 25.99 11.31
N GLU A 84 -1.44 25.38 10.22
CA GLU A 84 -2.77 24.78 10.12
C GLU A 84 -2.98 23.68 11.17
N LYS A 85 -2.00 22.79 11.35
CA LYS A 85 -2.04 21.77 12.40
C LYS A 85 -2.03 22.36 13.81
N ILE A 86 -1.28 23.43 14.05
CA ILE A 86 -1.28 24.13 15.34
C ILE A 86 -2.65 24.76 15.60
N ASP A 87 -3.26 25.40 14.59
CA ASP A 87 -4.59 26.00 14.71
C ASP A 87 -5.68 24.94 14.92
N GLU A 88 -5.60 23.77 14.27
CA GLU A 88 -6.45 22.62 14.56
C GLU A 88 -6.30 22.16 16.00
N LEU A 89 -5.07 21.95 16.47
CA LEU A 89 -4.80 21.53 17.85
C LEU A 89 -5.29 22.57 18.88
N LEU A 90 -5.16 23.86 18.58
CA LEU A 90 -5.67 24.94 19.42
C LEU A 90 -7.20 24.98 19.43
N LYS A 91 -7.87 24.72 18.29
CA LYS A 91 -9.33 24.53 18.23
C LYS A 91 -9.75 23.36 19.12
N TYR A 92 -9.08 22.21 19.03
CA TYR A 92 -9.36 21.06 19.90
C TYR A 92 -9.13 21.36 21.39
N LYS A 93 -8.16 22.20 21.73
CA LYS A 93 -7.88 22.63 23.11
C LYS A 93 -8.88 23.66 23.64
N SER A 94 -9.48 24.47 22.76
CA SER A 94 -10.43 25.54 23.13
C SER A 94 -11.83 25.04 23.48
N TYR A 95 -12.17 23.78 23.17
CA TYR A 95 -13.44 23.18 23.56
C TYR A 95 -13.26 22.27 24.79
N PRO A 96 -13.51 22.76 26.02
CA PRO A 96 -13.45 21.94 27.23
C PRO A 96 -14.41 20.74 27.19
N GLU A 97 -15.52 20.85 26.44
CA GLU A 97 -16.44 19.75 26.16
C GLU A 97 -15.80 18.63 25.33
N THR A 98 -14.90 18.95 24.40
CA THR A 98 -14.20 17.96 23.57
C THR A 98 -13.21 17.14 24.39
N ILE A 99 -12.53 17.74 25.38
CA ILE A 99 -11.65 16.99 26.30
C ILE A 99 -12.47 16.04 27.18
N SER A 100 -13.63 16.49 27.66
CA SER A 100 -14.55 15.64 28.45
C SER A 100 -15.10 14.48 27.62
N ASN A 101 -15.51 14.75 26.38
CA ASN A 101 -16.00 13.74 25.44
C ASN A 101 -14.90 12.74 25.04
N LEU A 102 -13.68 13.21 24.79
CA LEU A 102 -12.53 12.34 24.52
C LEU A 102 -12.17 11.47 25.74
N LYS A 103 -12.26 11.99 26.96
CA LYS A 103 -12.08 11.20 28.19
C LYS A 103 -13.19 10.15 28.36
N LYS A 104 -14.45 10.49 28.08
CA LYS A 104 -15.57 9.55 28.09
C LYS A 104 -15.40 8.46 27.03
N SER A 105 -15.09 8.84 25.78
CA SER A 105 -14.80 7.87 24.72
C SER A 105 -13.60 6.98 25.05
N LYS A 106 -12.54 7.52 25.68
CA LYS A 106 -11.41 6.72 26.17
C LYS A 106 -11.87 5.69 27.21
N LEU A 107 -12.70 6.09 28.17
CA LEU A 107 -13.27 5.19 29.18
C LEU A 107 -14.15 4.10 28.56
N GLU A 108 -15.02 4.46 27.62
CA GLU A 108 -15.87 3.51 26.89
C GLU A 108 -15.04 2.51 26.07
N PHE A 109 -13.98 2.98 25.42
CA PHE A 109 -13.05 2.12 24.69
C PHE A 109 -12.31 1.15 25.62
N LEU A 110 -11.83 1.62 26.77
CA LEU A 110 -11.19 0.75 27.77
C LEU A 110 -12.16 -0.32 28.29
N GLN A 111 -13.40 0.04 28.60
CA GLN A 111 -14.41 -0.93 29.03
C GLN A 111 -14.73 -1.97 27.94
N LYS A 112 -14.83 -1.55 26.67
CA LYS A 112 -15.01 -2.49 25.55
C LYS A 112 -13.80 -3.39 25.39
N PHE A 113 -12.60 -2.85 25.50
CA PHE A 113 -11.35 -3.61 25.40
C PHE A 113 -11.25 -4.66 26.51
N ASP A 114 -11.55 -4.31 27.75
CA ASP A 114 -11.54 -5.24 28.88
C ASP A 114 -12.57 -6.36 28.72
N ARG A 115 -13.78 -6.03 28.22
CA ARG A 115 -14.78 -7.04 27.87
C ARG A 115 -14.28 -7.99 26.78
N THR A 116 -13.72 -7.44 25.70
CA THR A 116 -13.16 -8.27 24.62
C THR A 116 -12.05 -9.16 25.16
N LYS A 117 -11.13 -8.62 25.97
CA LYS A 117 -10.05 -9.39 26.59
C LYS A 117 -10.58 -10.53 27.45
N PHE A 118 -11.58 -10.27 28.28
CA PHE A 118 -12.25 -11.31 29.07
C PHE A 118 -12.87 -12.40 28.19
N TYR A 119 -13.63 -12.03 27.15
CA TYR A 119 -14.20 -12.99 26.21
C TYR A 119 -13.14 -13.80 25.47
N THR A 120 -12.01 -13.16 25.14
CA THR A 120 -10.90 -13.85 24.46
C THR A 120 -10.30 -14.92 25.37
N GLN A 121 -10.06 -14.59 26.64
CA GLN A 121 -9.58 -15.54 27.64
C GLN A 121 -10.58 -16.67 27.90
N GLU A 122 -11.88 -16.38 27.94
CA GLU A 122 -12.91 -17.39 28.10
C GLU A 122 -12.98 -18.35 26.89
N LEU A 123 -12.80 -17.82 25.68
CA LEU A 123 -12.73 -18.61 24.46
C LEU A 123 -11.46 -19.48 24.41
N GLU A 124 -10.31 -18.95 24.84
CA GLU A 124 -9.06 -19.70 24.96
C GLU A 124 -9.21 -20.87 25.94
N GLN A 125 -9.79 -20.63 27.13
CA GLN A 125 -10.06 -21.70 28.11
C GLN A 125 -11.04 -22.75 27.56
N LYS A 126 -12.09 -22.32 26.85
CA LYS A 126 -13.02 -23.26 26.20
C LYS A 126 -12.29 -24.09 25.14
N LEU A 127 -11.41 -23.47 24.36
CA LEU A 127 -10.63 -24.13 23.33
C LEU A 127 -9.65 -25.14 23.94
N GLU A 128 -8.93 -24.79 25.00
CA GLU A 128 -8.10 -25.72 25.78
C GLU A 128 -8.94 -26.88 26.34
N SER A 129 -10.11 -26.61 26.91
CA SER A 129 -10.98 -27.67 27.44
C SER A 129 -11.47 -28.64 26.35
N ILE A 130 -11.68 -28.14 25.13
CA ILE A 130 -12.05 -28.96 23.97
C ILE A 130 -10.86 -29.77 23.48
N ILE A 131 -9.66 -29.18 23.43
CA ILE A 131 -8.42 -29.89 23.12
C ILE A 131 -8.19 -31.02 24.12
N GLU A 132 -8.25 -30.75 25.43
CA GLU A 132 -8.08 -31.76 26.47
C GLU A 132 -9.12 -32.89 26.38
N LYS A 133 -10.39 -32.55 26.12
CA LYS A 133 -11.45 -33.55 25.89
C LYS A 133 -11.13 -34.37 24.64
N ASN A 134 -10.74 -33.74 23.54
CA ASN A 134 -10.38 -34.44 22.30
C ASN A 134 -9.12 -35.30 22.46
N GLU A 135 -8.16 -34.92 23.31
CA GLU A 135 -7.01 -35.76 23.64
C GLU A 135 -7.40 -36.96 24.51
N LYS A 136 -8.39 -36.83 25.40
CA LYS A 136 -8.95 -37.95 26.19
C LYS A 136 -9.77 -38.92 25.34
N PHE A 137 -10.43 -38.45 24.27
CA PHE A 137 -11.20 -39.26 23.33
C PHE A 137 -10.41 -39.70 22.09
N ARG A 138 -9.23 -39.14 21.84
CA ARG A 138 -8.26 -39.78 20.95
C ARG A 138 -7.76 -41.03 21.66
N PRO A 139 -8.02 -42.25 21.13
CA PRO A 139 -7.30 -43.41 21.64
C PRO A 139 -5.81 -43.09 21.52
N LYS A 140 -5.03 -43.32 22.59
CA LYS A 140 -3.57 -43.32 22.52
C LYS A 140 -3.20 -44.30 21.41
N LYS A 141 -3.06 -43.80 20.18
CA LYS A 141 -2.54 -44.57 19.06
C LYS A 141 -1.13 -44.91 19.51
N ASN A 142 -0.91 -46.19 19.82
CA ASN A 142 0.42 -46.76 19.97
C ASN A 142 1.35 -46.13 18.93
N THR A 143 2.27 -45.32 19.42
CA THR A 143 3.31 -44.62 18.65
C THR A 143 4.15 -45.58 17.82
N ASN A 144 4.08 -46.88 18.09
CA ASN A 144 4.87 -47.91 17.41
C ASN A 144 4.37 -48.31 16.01
N LYS A 145 3.17 -47.92 15.56
CA LYS A 145 2.69 -48.27 14.20
C LYS A 145 2.90 -47.14 13.18
N PHE A 146 2.78 -45.89 13.61
CA PHE A 146 2.95 -44.73 12.73
C PHE A 146 4.43 -44.37 12.53
N GLU A 147 5.26 -44.46 13.58
CA GLU A 147 6.71 -44.26 13.43
C GLU A 147 7.39 -45.39 12.64
N PHE A 148 6.88 -46.62 12.72
CA PHE A 148 7.35 -47.73 11.87
C PHE A 148 6.97 -47.54 10.40
N LEU A 149 5.78 -47.00 10.12
CA LEU A 149 5.35 -46.67 8.75
C LEU A 149 6.17 -45.51 8.17
N ILE A 150 6.44 -44.45 8.94
CA ILE A 150 7.28 -43.32 8.50
C ILE A 150 8.76 -43.75 8.32
N ALA A 151 9.28 -44.63 9.18
CA ALA A 151 10.63 -45.17 9.04
C ALA A 151 10.76 -46.17 7.87
N LYS A 152 9.67 -46.83 7.47
CA LYS A 152 9.61 -47.66 6.27
C LYS A 152 9.50 -46.80 5.01
N GLU A 153 8.67 -45.75 5.03
CA GLU A 153 8.57 -44.75 3.95
C GLU A 153 9.91 -44.03 3.69
N LYS A 154 10.69 -43.73 4.74
CA LYS A 154 12.02 -43.10 4.60
C LYS A 154 13.12 -44.04 4.11
N LYS A 155 12.95 -45.36 4.20
CA LYS A 155 13.88 -46.34 3.60
C LYS A 155 13.48 -46.72 2.17
N GLU A 156 12.20 -46.57 1.83
CA GLU A 156 11.68 -46.78 0.48
C GLU A 156 11.90 -45.55 -0.42
N SER A 157 12.06 -44.34 0.14
CA SER A 157 12.33 -43.11 -0.64
C SER A 157 13.71 -43.07 -1.30
N ASP A 158 14.69 -43.82 -0.81
CA ASP A 158 16.04 -43.88 -1.40
C ASP A 158 16.17 -44.97 -2.50
N GLN A 159 15.09 -45.70 -2.81
CA GLN A 159 15.06 -46.70 -3.90
C GLN A 159 14.01 -46.43 -4.99
N GLU A 160 13.23 -45.35 -4.90
CA GLU A 160 12.09 -45.07 -5.79
C GLU A 160 12.27 -43.89 -6.75
N GLU A 161 13.48 -43.65 -7.27
CA GLU A 161 13.68 -42.80 -8.45
C GLU A 161 13.02 -43.34 -9.74
N ASN A 162 12.21 -44.41 -9.68
CA ASN A 162 11.54 -45.04 -10.82
C ASN A 162 10.10 -45.52 -10.55
N LYS A 163 9.24 -44.74 -9.88
CA LYS A 163 7.79 -45.00 -9.89
C LYS A 163 7.02 -43.97 -10.71
N LYS A 164 6.82 -44.32 -11.99
CA LYS A 164 5.90 -43.67 -12.93
C LYS A 164 4.50 -43.59 -12.30
N ILE A 165 3.91 -42.40 -12.30
CA ILE A 165 2.57 -42.12 -11.79
C ILE A 165 1.56 -42.84 -12.68
N VAL A 166 0.95 -43.92 -12.17
CA VAL A 166 -0.13 -44.65 -12.86
C VAL A 166 -1.46 -44.19 -12.26
N ILE A 167 -2.36 -43.67 -13.10
CA ILE A 167 -3.74 -43.33 -12.71
C ILE A 167 -4.43 -44.61 -12.24
N SER A 168 -4.98 -44.59 -11.02
CA SER A 168 -5.62 -45.74 -10.39
C SER A 168 -6.75 -46.31 -11.26
N GLY A 169 -6.67 -47.60 -11.59
CA GLY A 169 -7.66 -48.29 -12.44
C GLY A 169 -7.26 -48.42 -13.92
N LEU A 170 -6.14 -47.82 -14.34
CA LEU A 170 -5.54 -48.01 -15.66
C LEU A 170 -4.22 -48.78 -15.56
N SER A 171 -3.90 -49.56 -16.59
CA SER A 171 -2.59 -50.19 -16.72
C SER A 171 -1.54 -49.15 -17.14
N LEU A 172 -0.28 -49.39 -16.81
CA LEU A 172 0.85 -48.50 -17.11
C LEU A 172 0.86 -48.05 -18.59
N ASP A 173 0.67 -48.99 -19.52
CA ASP A 173 0.68 -48.71 -20.96
C ASP A 173 -0.42 -47.72 -21.36
N LYS A 174 -1.61 -47.87 -20.77
CA LYS A 174 -2.75 -46.98 -21.01
C LYS A 174 -2.58 -45.62 -20.34
N THR A 175 -1.82 -45.53 -19.26
CA THR A 175 -1.48 -44.25 -18.60
C THR A 175 -0.37 -43.48 -19.31
N THR A 176 0.35 -44.12 -20.23
CA THR A 176 1.36 -43.46 -21.07
C THR A 176 0.90 -43.23 -22.51
N ASP A 177 -0.21 -43.87 -22.93
CA ASP A 177 -0.81 -43.65 -24.24
C ASP A 177 -1.67 -42.38 -24.25
N LEU A 178 -1.14 -41.32 -24.84
CA LEU A 178 -1.80 -40.02 -24.95
C LEU A 178 -3.11 -40.08 -25.74
N VAL A 179 -3.22 -40.96 -26.74
CA VAL A 179 -4.43 -41.07 -27.57
C VAL A 179 -5.57 -41.68 -26.75
N HIS A 180 -5.26 -42.69 -25.95
CA HIS A 180 -6.22 -43.31 -25.05
C HIS A 180 -6.67 -42.36 -23.93
N LEU A 181 -5.73 -41.60 -23.36
CA LEU A 181 -6.05 -40.59 -22.34
C LEU A 181 -6.93 -39.46 -22.89
N ASP A 182 -6.68 -38.97 -24.10
CA ASP A 182 -7.51 -37.94 -24.74
C ASP A 182 -8.93 -38.43 -25.04
N PHE A 183 -9.07 -39.70 -25.44
CA PHE A 183 -10.38 -40.34 -25.61
C PHE A 183 -11.16 -40.41 -24.28
N LEU A 184 -10.50 -40.87 -23.20
CA LEU A 184 -11.13 -40.94 -21.88
C LEU A 184 -11.51 -39.58 -21.33
N LEU A 185 -10.68 -38.55 -21.59
CA LEU A 185 -10.97 -37.18 -21.19
C LEU A 185 -12.25 -36.68 -21.86
N LYS A 186 -12.39 -36.89 -23.18
CA LYS A 186 -13.61 -36.54 -23.92
C LYS A 186 -14.85 -37.31 -23.44
N GLU A 187 -14.70 -38.59 -23.10
CA GLU A 187 -15.80 -39.39 -22.57
C GLU A 187 -16.27 -38.89 -21.20
N ILE A 188 -15.34 -38.52 -20.33
CA ILE A 188 -15.65 -37.93 -19.01
C ILE A 188 -16.31 -36.57 -19.18
N GLU A 189 -15.81 -35.71 -20.06
CA GLU A 189 -16.43 -34.41 -20.35
C GLU A 189 -17.87 -34.54 -20.87
N TYR A 190 -18.12 -35.54 -21.73
CA TYR A 190 -19.46 -35.84 -22.21
C TYR A 190 -20.40 -36.26 -21.06
N LYS A 191 -19.96 -37.19 -20.20
CA LYS A 191 -20.75 -37.62 -19.03
C LYS A 191 -20.99 -36.49 -18.03
N ILE A 192 -20.03 -35.59 -17.85
CA ILE A 192 -20.22 -34.39 -17.01
C ILE A 192 -21.32 -33.51 -17.61
N LYS A 193 -21.32 -33.29 -18.93
CA LYS A 193 -22.37 -32.53 -19.61
C LYS A 193 -23.73 -33.21 -19.47
N GLU A 194 -23.84 -34.52 -19.70
CA GLU A 194 -25.09 -35.26 -19.49
C GLU A 194 -25.59 -35.15 -18.06
N LEU A 195 -24.71 -35.33 -17.06
CA LEU A 195 -25.08 -35.19 -15.65
C LEU A 195 -25.52 -33.76 -15.31
N SER A 196 -24.90 -32.74 -15.90
CA SER A 196 -25.30 -31.35 -15.69
C SER A 196 -26.70 -31.06 -16.25
N VAL A 197 -27.04 -31.63 -17.42
CA VAL A 197 -28.38 -31.53 -18.01
C VAL A 197 -29.40 -32.28 -17.17
N ALA A 198 -29.10 -33.54 -16.80
CA ALA A 198 -29.98 -34.34 -15.93
C ALA A 198 -30.21 -33.67 -14.57
N GLN A 199 -29.19 -33.02 -14.01
CA GLN A 199 -29.32 -32.23 -12.79
C GLN A 199 -30.27 -31.04 -13.01
N ALA A 200 -30.08 -30.25 -14.07
CA ALA A 200 -30.95 -29.12 -14.39
C ALA A 200 -32.42 -29.55 -14.59
N GLU A 201 -32.66 -30.63 -15.33
CA GLU A 201 -33.99 -31.19 -15.55
C GLU A 201 -34.65 -31.70 -14.25
N LYS A 202 -33.87 -32.31 -13.35
CA LYS A 202 -34.35 -32.77 -12.04
C LYS A 202 -34.80 -31.60 -11.14
N TYR A 203 -34.18 -30.43 -11.27
CA TYR A 203 -34.61 -29.22 -10.55
C TYR A 203 -35.81 -28.54 -11.22
N SER A 204 -35.86 -28.52 -12.56
CA SER A 204 -37.01 -27.99 -13.32
C SER A 204 -38.31 -28.78 -13.05
N ASN A 205 -38.25 -30.11 -13.05
CA ASN A 205 -39.39 -30.98 -12.71
C ASN A 205 -39.84 -30.84 -11.25
N LYS A 206 -38.95 -30.46 -10.33
CA LYS A 206 -39.30 -30.17 -8.93
C LYS A 206 -40.02 -28.82 -8.78
N GLN A 207 -39.67 -27.82 -9.59
CA GLN A 207 -40.37 -26.53 -9.61
C GLN A 207 -41.76 -26.66 -10.24
N GLN A 208 -41.88 -27.33 -11.39
CA GLN A 208 -43.18 -27.57 -12.02
C GLN A 208 -44.16 -28.37 -11.14
N LYS A 209 -43.67 -29.37 -10.38
CA LYS A 209 -44.51 -30.06 -9.38
C LYS A 209 -45.00 -29.14 -8.27
N LYS A 210 -44.16 -28.22 -7.78
CA LYS A 210 -44.57 -27.24 -6.76
C LYS A 210 -45.58 -26.24 -7.30
N ASP A 211 -45.45 -25.84 -8.55
CA ASP A 211 -46.37 -24.88 -9.18
C ASP A 211 -47.73 -25.53 -9.52
N LEU A 212 -47.79 -26.85 -9.74
CA LEU A 212 -49.02 -27.62 -9.90
C LEU A 212 -49.71 -27.98 -8.57
N GLU A 213 -48.98 -28.01 -7.45
CA GLU A 213 -49.54 -28.24 -6.10
C GLU A 213 -50.15 -26.98 -5.47
N VAL A 214 -49.98 -25.81 -6.10
CA VAL A 214 -50.45 -24.49 -5.61
C VAL A 214 -51.68 -23.97 -6.38
N ASN A 215 -52.21 -24.74 -7.35
CA ASN A 215 -53.54 -24.54 -7.94
C ASN A 215 -54.51 -25.65 -7.50
#